data_AF-A0A1Z4NIC4-F1
#
_entry.id   AF-A0A1Z4NIC4-F1
#
_cell.length_a   1.000
_cell.length_b   1.000
_cell.length_c   1.000
_cell.angle_alpha   90.00
_cell.angle_beta   90.00
_cell.angle_gamma   90.00
#
_symmetry.space_group_name_H-M   'P 1'
#
loop_
_entity.id
_entity.type
_entity.pdbx_description
1 polymer ?
#
loop_
_entity_poly.entity_id
_entity_poly.type
_entity_poly.pdbx_seq_one_letter_code
_entity_poly.pdbx_strand_id
1 'polypeptide(L)'
;MLNKFPQGSAIWVGLVPGLTDAGGFIPVLPTYQHPNYSSIYAVGVIVQLQPPEVTPLPVGVPKTGQMTEAMAMAVAHNIAIALGETSAQPVTPTLEAICFADFGDTGILFFADPVLPEPATGQRRRAIALQGAWVGWAKTAFEQYFLAKMRFGVAVPWFERLALRGVGLSLVEPLATSPSTDCLHGTSC
;
A
#
# COMPACT_ATOMS: atom_id res chain seq x y z
N MET A 1 -7.35 27.82 -18.68
CA MET A 1 -8.27 27.81 -17.51
C MET A 1 -9.27 26.68 -17.67
N LEU A 2 -8.84 25.42 -17.50
CA LEU A 2 -9.73 24.26 -17.69
C LEU A 2 -9.78 23.43 -16.41
N ASN A 3 -10.99 23.37 -15.85
CA ASN A 3 -11.59 22.30 -15.05
C ASN A 3 -10.88 21.86 -13.77
N LYS A 4 -11.13 22.62 -12.69
CA LYS A 4 -11.04 22.13 -11.31
C LYS A 4 -12.29 21.27 -11.04
N PHE A 5 -12.24 19.98 -11.36
CA PHE A 5 -13.26 19.02 -10.92
C PHE A 5 -13.20 18.93 -9.38
N PRO A 6 -14.29 19.17 -8.63
CA PRO A 6 -14.29 19.01 -7.18
C PRO A 6 -14.53 17.53 -6.86
N GLN A 7 -13.47 16.74 -6.75
CA GLN A 7 -13.53 15.33 -6.37
C GLN A 7 -12.99 15.16 -4.94
N GLY A 8 -13.90 15.09 -3.97
CA GLY A 8 -13.67 14.47 -2.65
C GLY A 8 -12.74 15.17 -1.66
N SER A 9 -12.68 14.62 -0.46
CA SER A 9 -11.97 15.08 0.76
C SER A 9 -10.49 15.50 0.60
N ALA A 10 -9.86 15.25 -0.55
CA ALA A 10 -8.48 15.61 -0.84
C ALA A 10 -8.23 17.13 -0.96
N ILE A 11 -9.28 17.93 -1.21
CA ILE A 11 -9.14 19.40 -1.34
C ILE A 11 -8.61 20.03 -0.05
N TRP A 12 -9.05 19.56 1.12
CA TRP A 12 -8.68 20.17 2.40
C TRP A 12 -7.24 19.86 2.80
N VAL A 13 -6.76 18.65 2.50
CA VAL A 13 -5.38 18.23 2.80
C VAL A 13 -4.39 19.06 1.97
N GLY A 14 -4.68 19.26 0.68
CA GLY A 14 -3.84 20.07 -0.22
C GLY A 14 -3.83 21.57 0.06
N LEU A 15 -4.70 22.06 0.96
CA LEU A 15 -4.68 23.46 1.42
C LEU A 15 -3.71 23.69 2.59
N VAL A 16 -3.20 22.62 3.21
CA VAL A 16 -2.27 22.73 4.35
C VAL A 16 -0.84 22.89 3.82
N PRO A 17 -0.19 24.06 4.01
CA PRO A 17 1.15 24.28 3.49
C PRO A 17 2.16 23.29 4.08
N GLY A 18 2.95 22.65 3.21
CA GLY A 18 4.00 21.71 3.60
C GLY A 18 3.52 20.32 4.02
N LEU A 19 2.23 20.01 3.91
CA LEU A 19 1.68 18.67 4.20
C LEU A 19 1.60 17.77 2.96
N THR A 20 1.45 18.35 1.77
CA THR A 20 1.34 17.60 0.51
C THR A 20 2.39 18.03 -0.50
N ASP A 21 2.60 17.17 -1.49
CA ASP A 21 3.32 17.52 -2.71
C ASP A 21 2.49 18.43 -3.64
N ALA A 22 3.05 18.79 -4.80
CA ALA A 22 2.40 19.62 -5.80
C ALA A 22 1.12 18.97 -6.38
N GLY A 23 0.98 17.65 -6.31
CA GLY A 23 -0.19 16.90 -6.72
C GLY A 23 -1.27 16.76 -5.65
N GLY A 24 -1.02 17.24 -4.42
CA GLY A 24 -1.91 17.08 -3.27
C GLY A 24 -1.79 15.73 -2.57
N PHE A 25 -0.73 14.95 -2.84
CA PHE A 25 -0.45 13.68 -2.17
C PHE A 25 0.48 13.87 -0.98
N ILE A 26 0.33 13.04 0.05
CA ILE A 26 1.14 13.12 1.27
C ILE A 26 2.47 12.35 1.05
N PRO A 27 3.64 13.02 1.17
CA PRO A 27 4.93 12.34 1.12
C PRO A 27 5.10 11.44 2.35
N VAL A 28 5.67 10.26 2.14
CA VAL A 28 5.88 9.29 3.22
C VAL A 28 7.27 8.66 3.18
N LEU A 29 7.80 8.36 4.37
CA LEU A 29 8.95 7.48 4.58
C LEU A 29 8.54 6.00 4.34
N PRO A 30 9.49 5.05 4.31
CA PRO A 30 9.17 3.62 4.20
C PRO A 30 8.27 3.08 5.33
N THR A 31 8.24 3.75 6.48
CA THR A 31 7.32 3.49 7.60
C THR A 31 5.91 4.04 7.39
N TYR A 32 5.65 4.70 6.27
CA TYR A 32 4.42 5.41 5.91
C TYR A 32 4.11 6.64 6.79
N GLN A 33 5.13 7.14 7.48
CA GLN A 33 5.12 8.37 8.28
C GLN A 33 5.51 9.58 7.43
N HIS A 34 4.97 10.76 7.73
CA HIS A 34 5.36 12.00 7.08
C HIS A 34 6.80 12.40 7.47
N PRO A 35 7.67 12.78 6.52
CA PRO A 35 9.08 13.06 6.80
C PRO A 35 9.30 14.24 7.77
N ASN A 36 8.42 15.24 7.75
CA ASN A 36 8.53 16.43 8.61
C ASN A 36 7.63 16.39 9.86
N TYR A 37 6.72 15.41 9.96
CA TYR A 37 5.70 15.37 11.03
C TYR A 37 5.58 13.95 11.56
N SER A 38 6.26 13.65 12.67
CA SER A 38 6.33 12.29 13.23
C SER A 38 4.99 11.74 13.72
N SER A 39 4.00 12.60 14.00
CA SER A 39 2.66 12.16 14.39
C SER A 39 1.72 11.91 13.20
N ILE A 40 2.16 12.18 11.97
CA ILE A 40 1.33 12.07 10.78
C ILE A 40 1.73 10.83 9.98
N TYR A 41 0.74 10.01 9.67
CA TYR A 41 0.87 8.84 8.79
C TYR A 41 -0.18 8.95 7.69
N ALA A 42 0.10 8.35 6.53
CA ALA A 42 -0.83 8.35 5.40
C ALA A 42 -1.06 6.94 4.86
N VAL A 43 -2.30 6.66 4.43
CA VAL A 43 -2.75 5.35 3.95
C VAL A 43 -3.67 5.54 2.76
N GLY A 44 -3.57 4.67 1.77
CA GLY A 44 -4.49 4.61 0.62
C GLY A 44 -4.16 5.60 -0.49
N VAL A 45 -5.18 6.10 -1.17
CA VAL A 45 -5.04 6.89 -2.41
C VAL A 45 -4.27 8.20 -2.21
N ILE A 46 -4.33 8.79 -1.01
CA ILE A 46 -3.67 10.06 -0.69
C ILE A 46 -2.14 9.95 -0.59
N VAL A 47 -1.60 8.73 -0.48
CA VAL A 47 -0.15 8.53 -0.35
C VAL A 47 0.56 8.86 -1.66
N GLN A 48 1.65 9.61 -1.55
CA GLN A 48 2.54 9.87 -2.66
C GLN A 48 3.31 8.60 -3.02
N LEU A 49 2.98 8.01 -4.17
CA LEU A 49 3.74 6.93 -4.80
C LEU A 49 4.23 7.41 -6.16
N GLN A 50 5.55 7.35 -6.37
CA GLN A 50 6.16 7.74 -7.64
C GLN A 50 5.87 6.70 -8.72
N PRO A 51 5.50 7.13 -9.94
CA PRO A 51 5.42 6.24 -11.10
C PRO A 51 6.77 5.56 -11.35
N PRO A 52 6.79 4.27 -11.67
CA PRO A 52 8.03 3.55 -11.98
C PRO A 52 8.64 3.99 -13.32
N GLU A 53 7.84 4.59 -14.20
CA GLU A 53 8.24 5.04 -15.52
C GLU A 53 7.51 6.34 -15.88
N VAL A 54 8.19 7.22 -16.62
CA VAL A 54 7.59 8.43 -17.18
C VAL A 54 7.00 8.11 -18.54
N THR A 55 5.68 8.17 -18.66
CA THR A 55 4.96 7.95 -19.91
C THR A 55 4.71 9.27 -20.65
N PRO A 56 4.56 9.26 -22.01
CA PRO A 56 4.30 10.48 -22.78
C PRO A 56 3.04 11.23 -22.37
N LEU A 57 2.03 10.49 -21.90
CA LEU A 57 0.86 11.03 -21.23
C LEU A 57 1.02 10.82 -19.73
N PRO A 58 0.64 11.80 -18.89
CA PRO A 58 0.75 11.64 -17.44
C PRO A 58 -0.20 10.55 -16.95
N VAL A 59 0.37 9.44 -16.45
CA VAL A 59 -0.37 8.32 -15.85
C VAL A 59 0.13 8.12 -14.41
N GLY A 60 -0.80 7.88 -13.49
CA GLY A 60 -0.50 7.66 -12.08
C GLY A 60 -0.39 6.17 -11.71
N VAL A 61 0.25 5.89 -10.58
CA VAL A 61 0.26 4.54 -9.99
C VAL A 61 -1.11 4.24 -9.37
N PRO A 62 -1.75 3.08 -9.66
CA PRO A 62 -2.98 2.68 -8.99
C PRO A 62 -2.72 2.33 -7.52
N LYS A 63 -3.65 2.69 -6.63
CA LYS A 63 -3.63 2.31 -5.20
C LYS A 63 -4.82 1.40 -4.92
N THR A 64 -4.59 0.10 -5.01
CA THR A 64 -5.66 -0.92 -4.93
C THR A 64 -6.14 -1.13 -3.49
N GLY A 65 -7.24 -1.88 -3.32
CA GLY A 65 -7.75 -2.26 -2.00
C GLY A 65 -6.72 -3.01 -1.16
N GLN A 66 -6.09 -4.05 -1.72
CA GLN A 66 -5.08 -4.84 -1.01
C GLN A 66 -3.83 -4.01 -0.66
N MET A 67 -3.40 -3.10 -1.54
CA MET A 67 -2.33 -2.16 -1.22
C MET A 67 -2.72 -1.26 -0.03
N THR A 68 -3.96 -0.76 0.00
CA THR A 68 -4.46 0.08 1.10
C THR A 68 -4.49 -0.69 2.42
N GLU A 69 -4.92 -1.96 2.40
CA GLU A 69 -4.90 -2.83 3.59
C GLU A 69 -3.47 -3.09 4.08
N ALA A 70 -2.54 -3.38 3.17
CA ALA A 70 -1.12 -3.51 3.50
C ALA A 70 -0.55 -2.23 4.16
N MET A 71 -0.85 -1.06 3.57
CA MET A 71 -0.47 0.24 4.14
C MET A 71 -1.06 0.45 5.54
N ALA A 72 -2.35 0.16 5.73
CA ALA A 72 -3.03 0.31 7.01
C ALA A 72 -2.40 -0.58 8.09
N MET A 73 -2.07 -1.83 7.75
CA MET A 73 -1.39 -2.74 8.69
C MET A 73 0.01 -2.26 9.04
N ALA A 74 0.79 -1.79 8.06
CA ALA A 74 2.14 -1.28 8.32
C ALA A 74 2.11 -0.04 9.22
N VAL A 75 1.22 0.91 8.92
CA VAL A 75 1.04 2.13 9.72
C VAL A 75 0.58 1.81 11.14
N ALA A 76 -0.41 0.94 11.31
CA ALA A 76 -0.89 0.55 12.65
C ALA A 76 0.21 -0.10 13.48
N HIS A 77 1.01 -0.99 12.87
CA HIS A 77 2.16 -1.63 13.51
C HIS A 77 3.24 -0.61 13.91
N ASN A 78 3.59 0.30 13.01
CA ASN A 78 4.60 1.32 13.26
C ASN A 78 4.16 2.36 14.32
N ILE A 79 2.86 2.69 14.38
CA ILE A 79 2.30 3.54 15.44
C ILE A 79 2.41 2.84 16.79
N ALA A 80 2.07 1.55 16.88
CA ALA A 80 2.20 0.79 18.13
C ALA A 80 3.66 0.75 18.64
N ILE A 81 4.63 0.62 17.73
CA ILE A 81 6.06 0.74 18.07
C ILE A 81 6.40 2.14 18.58
N ALA A 82 5.96 3.19 17.88
CA ALA A 82 6.24 4.58 18.24
C ALA A 82 5.63 4.98 19.60
N LEU A 83 4.51 4.37 19.98
CA LEU A 83 3.87 4.55 21.29
C LEU A 83 4.50 3.69 22.40
N GLY A 84 5.42 2.78 22.07
CA GLY A 84 6.06 1.89 23.04
C GLY A 84 5.22 0.68 23.46
N GLU A 85 4.09 0.42 22.77
CA GLU A 85 3.20 -0.73 23.04
C GLU A 85 3.79 -2.05 22.51
N THR A 86 4.78 -2.00 21.63
CA THR A 86 5.44 -3.17 21.07
C THR A 86 6.89 -2.87 20.69
N SER A 87 7.83 -3.78 21.02
CA SER A 87 9.27 -3.64 20.71
C SER A 87 9.70 -4.35 19.42
N ALA A 88 8.82 -4.46 18.43
CA ALA A 88 9.10 -5.11 17.15
C ALA A 88 9.85 -4.18 16.19
N GLN A 89 10.41 -4.76 15.11
CA GLN A 89 10.98 -3.96 14.03
C GLN A 89 9.89 -3.22 13.24
N PRO A 90 10.16 -1.98 12.78
CA PRO A 90 9.29 -1.28 11.85
C PRO A 90 9.10 -2.07 10.56
N VAL A 91 7.93 -1.92 9.94
CA VAL A 91 7.57 -2.64 8.70
C VAL A 91 7.16 -1.67 7.59
N THR A 92 7.31 -2.12 6.35
CA THR A 92 6.81 -1.47 5.14
C THR A 92 5.78 -2.37 4.46
N PRO A 93 4.75 -1.83 3.80
CA PRO A 93 3.89 -2.63 2.94
C PRO A 93 4.67 -3.09 1.70
N THR A 94 4.41 -4.33 1.26
CA THR A 94 4.99 -4.90 0.03
C THR A 94 4.32 -4.42 -1.24
N LEU A 95 3.11 -3.85 -1.13
CA LEU A 95 2.32 -3.31 -2.25
C LEU A 95 1.97 -4.35 -3.32
N GLU A 96 1.69 -5.57 -2.89
CA GLU A 96 1.09 -6.64 -3.69
C GLU A 96 -0.39 -6.33 -4.03
N ALA A 97 -0.88 -6.79 -5.18
CA ALA A 97 -2.28 -6.59 -5.55
C ALA A 97 -2.94 -7.79 -6.22
N ILE A 98 -4.19 -8.02 -5.83
CA ILE A 98 -5.16 -8.88 -6.51
C ILE A 98 -6.29 -7.98 -7.02
N CYS A 99 -6.55 -8.00 -8.32
CA CYS A 99 -7.57 -7.17 -8.95
C CYS A 99 -8.56 -8.02 -9.76
N PHE A 100 -9.85 -7.87 -9.46
CA PHE A 100 -10.94 -8.53 -10.18
C PHE A 100 -11.58 -7.56 -11.18
N ALA A 101 -11.42 -7.83 -12.47
CA ALA A 101 -12.18 -7.19 -13.55
C ALA A 101 -13.33 -8.13 -13.97
N ASP A 102 -14.57 -7.67 -13.79
CA ASP A 102 -15.77 -8.45 -14.08
C ASP A 102 -16.51 -7.81 -15.25
N PHE A 103 -16.89 -8.63 -16.23
CA PHE A 103 -17.54 -8.24 -17.47
C PHE A 103 -18.96 -8.84 -17.58
N GLY A 104 -19.51 -9.40 -16.49
CA GLY A 104 -20.82 -10.05 -16.46
C GLY A 104 -20.70 -11.56 -16.63
N ASP A 105 -20.59 -12.03 -17.87
CA ASP A 105 -20.53 -13.47 -18.18
C ASP A 105 -19.11 -14.06 -18.05
N THR A 106 -18.10 -13.19 -17.94
CA THR A 106 -16.68 -13.56 -17.82
C THR A 106 -15.92 -12.47 -17.06
N GLY A 107 -14.70 -12.78 -16.62
CA GLY A 107 -13.85 -11.81 -15.97
C GLY A 107 -12.38 -12.17 -16.03
N ILE A 108 -11.53 -11.25 -15.56
CA ILE A 108 -10.10 -11.43 -15.44
C ILE A 108 -9.67 -11.15 -14.00
N LEU A 109 -8.93 -12.08 -13.43
CA LEU A 109 -8.18 -11.91 -12.19
C LEU A 109 -6.74 -11.54 -12.52
N PHE A 110 -6.31 -10.36 -12.10
CA PHE A 110 -4.91 -9.95 -12.15
C PHE A 110 -4.25 -10.15 -10.79
N PHE A 111 -3.07 -10.74 -10.79
CA PHE A 111 -2.24 -10.98 -9.62
C PHE A 111 -0.86 -10.37 -9.88
N ALA A 112 -0.44 -9.43 -9.03
CA ALA A 112 0.84 -8.75 -9.13
C ALA A 112 1.56 -8.73 -7.79
N ASP A 113 2.79 -9.26 -7.79
CA ASP A 113 3.67 -9.36 -6.63
C ASP A 113 5.08 -8.92 -7.03
N PRO A 114 5.54 -7.75 -6.56
CA PRO A 114 4.78 -6.56 -6.18
C PRO A 114 4.25 -5.76 -7.40
N VAL A 115 3.30 -4.84 -7.20
CA VAL A 115 2.75 -3.98 -8.29
C VAL A 115 3.83 -3.06 -8.87
N LEU A 116 4.55 -2.40 -7.98
CA LEU A 116 5.73 -1.61 -8.32
C LEU A 116 6.94 -2.54 -8.31
N PRO A 117 7.91 -2.38 -9.22
CA PRO A 117 9.17 -3.11 -9.14
C PRO A 117 9.83 -2.85 -7.79
N GLU A 118 10.43 -3.87 -7.19
CA GLU A 118 11.13 -3.68 -5.92
C GLU A 118 12.25 -2.64 -6.07
N PRO A 119 12.44 -1.71 -5.11
CA PRO A 119 13.54 -0.75 -5.17
C PRO A 119 14.93 -1.43 -5.17
N ALA A 120 15.05 -2.59 -4.53
CA ALA A 120 16.32 -3.30 -4.38
C ALA A 120 16.71 -4.13 -5.62
N THR A 121 15.74 -4.76 -6.28
CA THR A 121 16.00 -5.68 -7.41
C THR A 121 15.55 -5.10 -8.77
N GLY A 122 14.74 -4.05 -8.77
CA GLY A 122 14.21 -3.41 -9.99
C GLY A 122 13.24 -4.29 -10.77
N GLN A 123 12.85 -5.45 -10.23
CA GLN A 123 12.03 -6.45 -10.91
C GLN A 123 10.72 -6.72 -10.18
N ARG A 124 9.73 -7.23 -10.92
CA ARG A 124 8.50 -7.81 -10.37
C ARG A 124 8.72 -9.32 -10.22
N ARG A 125 8.31 -9.91 -9.10
CA ARG A 125 8.43 -11.37 -8.88
C ARG A 125 7.43 -12.14 -9.73
N ARG A 126 6.17 -11.69 -9.76
CA ARG A 126 5.08 -12.40 -10.44
C ARG A 126 4.02 -11.44 -10.97
N ALA A 127 3.62 -11.64 -12.23
CA ALA A 127 2.48 -10.96 -12.85
C ALA A 127 1.66 -11.98 -13.65
N ILE A 128 0.45 -12.32 -13.18
CA ILE A 128 -0.42 -13.31 -13.80
C ILE A 128 -1.80 -12.71 -14.07
N ALA A 129 -2.35 -13.01 -15.24
CA ALA A 129 -3.73 -12.73 -15.59
C ALA A 129 -4.45 -14.06 -15.86
N LEU A 130 -5.52 -14.34 -15.12
CA LEU A 130 -6.38 -15.51 -15.30
C LEU A 130 -7.75 -15.07 -15.76
N GLN A 131 -8.23 -15.60 -16.88
CA GLN A 131 -9.56 -15.32 -17.39
C GLN A 131 -10.52 -16.48 -17.11
N GLY A 132 -11.76 -16.17 -16.75
CA GLY A 132 -12.80 -17.19 -16.64
C GLY A 132 -14.13 -16.66 -16.14
N ALA A 133 -15.20 -17.42 -16.40
CA ALA A 133 -16.54 -17.15 -15.88
C ALA A 133 -16.63 -17.22 -14.34
N TRP A 134 -15.73 -17.98 -13.71
CA TRP A 134 -15.65 -18.10 -12.25
C TRP A 134 -15.19 -16.80 -11.57
N VAL A 135 -14.58 -15.86 -12.30
CA VAL A 135 -14.07 -14.59 -11.75
C VAL A 135 -15.21 -13.72 -11.22
N GLY A 136 -16.37 -13.69 -11.88
CA GLY A 136 -17.55 -12.98 -11.40
C GLY A 136 -18.02 -13.50 -10.03
N TRP A 137 -18.16 -14.82 -9.90
CA TRP A 137 -18.50 -15.47 -8.63
C TRP A 137 -17.48 -15.17 -7.52
N ALA A 138 -16.18 -15.21 -7.84
CA ALA A 138 -15.13 -14.86 -6.89
C ALA A 138 -15.21 -13.40 -6.44
N LYS A 139 -15.50 -12.46 -7.35
CA LYS A 139 -15.70 -11.05 -7.05
C LYS A 139 -16.90 -10.83 -6.13
N THR A 140 -18.05 -11.44 -6.44
CA THR A 140 -19.25 -11.33 -5.59
C THR A 140 -19.02 -11.91 -4.20
N ALA A 141 -18.33 -13.05 -4.11
CA ALA A 141 -17.95 -13.63 -2.82
C ALA A 141 -17.03 -12.69 -2.01
N PHE A 142 -16.04 -12.08 -2.67
CA PHE A 142 -15.15 -11.11 -2.04
C PHE A 142 -15.89 -9.86 -1.55
N GLU A 143 -16.85 -9.35 -2.33
CA GLU A 143 -17.68 -8.21 -1.92
C GLU A 143 -18.46 -8.49 -0.64
N GLN A 144 -19.17 -9.63 -0.59
CA GLN A 144 -19.93 -10.04 0.60
C GLN A 144 -19.01 -10.25 1.81
N TYR A 145 -17.86 -10.89 1.59
CA TYR A 145 -16.84 -11.09 2.61
C TYR A 145 -16.32 -9.75 3.17
N PHE A 146 -15.95 -8.82 2.29
CA PHE A 146 -15.41 -7.51 2.68
C PHE A 146 -16.45 -6.70 3.46
N LEU A 147 -17.71 -6.69 3.01
CA LEU A 147 -18.80 -6.00 3.73
C LEU A 147 -19.09 -6.65 5.09
N ALA A 148 -19.11 -7.98 5.18
CA ALA A 148 -19.30 -8.69 6.44
C ALA A 148 -18.16 -8.36 7.42
N LYS A 149 -16.92 -8.44 6.96
CA LYS A 149 -15.72 -8.08 7.73
C LYS A 149 -15.81 -6.65 8.30
N MET A 150 -16.19 -5.68 7.47
CA MET A 150 -16.37 -4.29 7.90
C MET A 150 -17.48 -4.15 8.96
N ARG A 151 -18.59 -4.90 8.84
CA ARG A 151 -19.66 -4.92 9.86
C ARG A 151 -19.21 -5.53 11.19
N PHE A 152 -18.32 -6.53 11.16
CA PHE A 152 -17.78 -7.14 12.37
C PHE A 152 -16.60 -6.39 12.98
N GLY A 153 -16.08 -5.35 12.32
CA GLY A 153 -14.96 -4.56 12.82
C GLY A 153 -13.63 -5.31 12.85
N VAL A 154 -13.45 -6.32 12.00
CA VAL A 154 -12.21 -7.11 11.92
C VAL A 154 -11.40 -6.61 10.73
N ALA A 155 -10.13 -6.25 10.90
CA ALA A 155 -9.32 -5.73 9.78
C ALA A 155 -8.74 -6.85 8.89
N VAL A 156 -7.81 -7.65 9.42
CA VAL A 156 -7.23 -8.79 8.69
C VAL A 156 -7.31 -10.02 9.59
N PRO A 157 -8.32 -10.88 9.40
CA PRO A 157 -8.45 -12.11 10.16
C PRO A 157 -7.22 -13.00 9.98
N TRP A 158 -6.89 -13.79 10.99
CA TRP A 158 -5.73 -14.67 10.97
C TRP A 158 -5.75 -15.67 9.79
N PHE A 159 -6.93 -16.12 9.37
CA PHE A 159 -7.08 -17.04 8.24
C PHE A 159 -6.80 -16.37 6.89
N GLU A 160 -7.09 -15.09 6.75
CA GLU A 160 -6.79 -14.33 5.53
C GLU A 160 -5.28 -14.10 5.41
N ARG A 161 -4.63 -13.75 6.53
CA ARG A 161 -3.18 -13.67 6.60
C ARG A 161 -2.52 -15.02 6.27
N LEU A 162 -3.12 -16.12 6.72
CA LEU A 162 -2.63 -17.46 6.42
C LEU A 162 -2.84 -17.81 4.93
N ALA A 163 -4.01 -17.51 4.38
CA ALA A 163 -4.32 -17.76 2.97
C ALA A 163 -3.40 -16.97 2.03
N LEU A 164 -3.18 -15.67 2.31
CA LEU A 164 -2.25 -14.83 1.55
C LEU A 164 -0.83 -15.39 1.61
N ARG A 165 -0.34 -15.75 2.82
CA ARG A 165 0.97 -16.39 2.97
C ARG A 165 1.08 -17.72 2.23
N GLY A 166 0.00 -18.50 2.18
CA GLY A 166 -0.05 -19.77 1.44
C GLY A 166 0.07 -19.58 -0.07
N VAL A 167 -0.35 -18.44 -0.61
CA VAL A 167 -0.21 -18.07 -2.04
C VAL A 167 1.11 -17.31 -2.30
N GLY A 168 1.92 -17.09 -1.26
CA GLY A 168 3.21 -16.40 -1.34
C GLY A 168 3.12 -14.89 -1.14
N LEU A 169 1.95 -14.35 -0.77
CA LEU A 169 1.74 -12.93 -0.53
C LEU A 169 1.98 -12.57 0.93
N SER A 170 2.86 -11.61 1.17
CA SER A 170 3.10 -11.01 2.48
C SER A 170 2.74 -9.54 2.44
N LEU A 171 1.62 -9.15 3.06
CA LEU A 171 1.16 -7.76 3.04
C LEU A 171 2.17 -6.75 3.64
N VAL A 172 3.03 -7.19 4.56
CA VAL A 172 4.06 -6.36 5.20
C VAL A 172 5.38 -7.09 5.29
N GLU A 173 6.47 -6.34 5.14
CA GLU A 173 7.85 -6.81 5.23
C GLU A 173 8.61 -5.96 6.27
N PRO A 174 9.50 -6.56 7.09
CA PRO A 174 10.35 -5.78 7.98
C PRO A 174 11.25 -4.82 7.20
N LEU A 175 11.39 -3.61 7.70
CA LEU A 175 12.36 -2.66 7.15
C LEU A 175 13.77 -3.14 7.44
N ALA A 176 14.59 -3.29 6.40
CA ALA A 176 16.00 -3.59 6.57
C ALA A 176 16.66 -2.47 7.38
N THR A 177 17.23 -2.82 8.53
CA THR A 177 18.06 -1.90 9.30
C THR A 177 19.26 -1.54 8.43
N SER A 178 19.30 -0.33 7.86
CA SER A 178 20.54 0.21 7.34
C SER A 178 21.53 0.24 8.50
N PRO A 179 22.72 -0.38 8.40
CA PRO A 179 23.74 -0.20 9.43
C PRO A 179 24.00 1.31 9.51
N SER A 180 23.79 1.87 10.70
CA SER A 180 24.12 3.26 10.99
C SER A 180 25.53 3.53 10.53
N THR A 181 25.68 4.46 9.59
CA THR A 181 26.96 5.06 9.21
C THR A 181 27.45 5.95 10.35
N ASP A 182 27.66 5.38 11.54
CA ASP A 182 28.28 6.03 12.70
C ASP A 182 29.70 5.51 12.96
N CYS A 183 30.20 4.57 12.14
CA CYS A 183 31.57 4.09 12.21
C CYS A 183 32.52 4.74 11.19
N LEU A 184 32.29 6.00 10.80
CA LEU A 184 33.23 6.78 9.97
C LEU A 184 34.09 7.77 10.77
N HIS A 185 34.05 7.73 12.11
CA HIS A 185 34.97 8.46 12.99
C HIS A 185 35.57 7.58 14.10
N GLY A 186 36.27 6.52 13.70
CA GLY A 186 37.47 6.03 14.39
C GLY A 186 37.45 5.85 15.91
N THR A 187 36.32 5.55 16.55
CA THR A 187 36.26 5.21 17.98
C THR A 187 35.53 3.89 18.16
N SER A 188 36.14 3.00 18.97
CA SER A 188 35.73 1.59 19.15
C SER A 188 34.29 1.46 19.64
N CYS A 189 33.61 0.45 19.08
CA CYS A 189 32.36 -0.10 19.60
C CYS A 189 32.51 -0.64 21.02
#